data_AF-A0A3S0PFV2-F1
#
_entry.id   AF-A0A3S0PFV2-F1
#
_cell.length_a   1.000
_cell.length_b   1.000
_cell.length_c   1.000
_cell.angle_alpha   90.00
_cell.angle_beta   90.00
_cell.angle_gamma   90.00
#
_symmetry.space_group_name_H-M   'P 1'
#
loop_
_entity.id
_entity.type
_entity.pdbx_description
1 polymer ?
#
loop_
_entity_poly.entity_id
_entity_poly.type
_entity_poly.pdbx_seq_one_letter_code
_entity_poly.pdbx_strand_id
1 'polypeptide(L)'
;MRTRLLALSVLGVAVALAGCHHATRPDGTRVDKKGVSNLQGFESFIATHPTPEQFKAMYPGVLLMLPGTISTMEVRYDNTRFFPSQDKDGRIIGGDFH
;
A
#
# COMPACT_ATOMS: atom_id res chain seq x y z
N MET A 1 -7.84 -3.85 53.63
CA MET A 1 -8.74 -4.26 52.52
C MET A 1 -9.54 -3.04 52.07
N ARG A 2 -9.19 -2.41 50.93
CA ARG A 2 -10.05 -1.48 50.13
C ARG A 2 -9.31 -0.72 49.02
N THR A 3 -7.98 -0.78 48.96
CA THR A 3 -7.18 0.00 47.98
C THR A 3 -6.73 -0.77 46.74
N ARG A 4 -7.12 -2.05 46.57
CA ARG A 4 -6.68 -2.90 45.44
C ARG A 4 -7.66 -2.97 44.26
N LEU A 5 -8.70 -2.15 44.23
CA LEU A 5 -9.79 -2.26 43.24
C LEU A 5 -9.82 -1.16 42.16
N LEU A 6 -8.87 -0.22 42.19
CA LEU A 6 -8.84 0.93 41.26
C LEU A 6 -7.75 0.84 40.16
N ALA A 7 -6.96 -0.23 40.13
CA ALA A 7 -5.85 -0.35 39.17
C ALA A 7 -6.19 -1.10 37.87
N LEU A 8 -7.45 -1.49 37.68
CA LEU A 8 -7.88 -2.34 36.54
C LEU A 8 -8.63 -1.59 35.43
N SER A 9 -8.83 -0.27 35.56
CA SER A 9 -9.67 0.51 34.63
C SER A 9 -8.93 1.43 33.67
N VAL A 10 -7.59 1.48 33.68
CA VAL A 10 -6.81 2.37 32.78
C VAL A 10 -6.29 1.66 31.52
N LEU A 11 -6.31 0.32 31.48
CA LEU A 11 -5.76 -0.46 30.37
C LEU A 11 -6.78 -0.77 29.25
N GLY A 12 -7.77 0.10 29.03
CA GLY A 12 -8.91 -0.17 28.14
C GLY A 12 -9.10 0.79 26.97
N VAL A 13 -8.29 1.85 26.81
CA VAL A 13 -8.61 2.96 25.88
C VAL A 13 -7.64 3.09 24.69
N ALA A 14 -6.53 2.36 24.63
CA ALA A 14 -5.50 2.62 23.60
C ALA A 14 -5.64 1.87 22.27
N VAL A 15 -6.56 0.89 22.12
CA VAL A 15 -6.60 0.02 20.92
C VAL A 15 -7.75 0.35 19.95
N ALA A 16 -8.54 1.40 20.21
CA ALA A 16 -9.69 1.76 19.37
C ALA A 16 -9.40 2.77 18.23
N LEU A 17 -8.13 3.13 17.98
CA LEU A 17 -7.76 4.13 16.96
C LEU A 17 -7.14 3.54 15.68
N ALA A 18 -7.15 2.22 15.49
CA ALA A 18 -6.72 1.61 14.22
C ALA A 18 -7.77 1.74 13.09
N GLY A 19 -8.83 2.54 13.30
CA GLY A 19 -9.80 2.89 12.27
C GLY A 19 -9.25 3.97 11.35
N CYS A 20 -8.95 3.60 10.10
CA CYS A 20 -8.60 4.49 8.98
C CYS A 20 -7.18 5.08 9.00
N HIS A 21 -6.15 4.24 9.14
CA HIS A 21 -4.88 4.55 8.49
C HIS A 21 -5.09 4.50 6.96
N HIS A 22 -5.55 5.61 6.38
CA HIS A 22 -5.25 5.88 4.98
C HIS A 22 -3.73 5.84 4.90
N ALA A 23 -3.19 4.89 4.12
CA ALA A 23 -1.76 4.77 3.87
C ALA A 23 -1.24 6.13 3.38
N THR A 24 -0.74 6.91 4.33
CA THR A 24 -0.11 8.18 4.06
C THR A 24 1.33 7.80 3.84
N ARG A 25 1.81 7.99 2.61
CA ARG A 25 3.20 7.75 2.28
C ARG A 25 4.07 8.58 3.24
N PRO A 26 5.30 8.15 3.60
CA PRO A 26 6.19 8.94 4.45
C PRO A 26 6.44 10.38 3.97
N ASP A 27 6.19 10.68 2.69
CA ASP A 27 6.28 12.02 2.11
C ASP A 27 5.00 12.87 2.26
N GLY A 28 3.97 12.36 2.97
CA GLY A 28 2.72 13.06 3.23
C GLY A 28 1.76 13.18 2.04
N THR A 29 2.14 12.70 0.84
CA THR A 29 1.26 12.77 -0.33
C THR A 29 0.24 11.63 -0.33
N ARG A 30 -1.03 11.98 -0.57
CA ARG A 30 -2.08 11.00 -0.85
C ARG A 30 -1.85 10.50 -2.26
N VAL A 31 -1.64 9.19 -2.43
CA VAL A 31 -1.81 8.56 -3.75
C VAL A 31 -3.30 8.70 -4.07
N ASP A 32 -3.62 9.68 -4.90
CA ASP A 32 -4.97 9.86 -5.38
C ASP A 32 -5.37 8.65 -6.23
N LYS A 33 -6.68 8.41 -6.39
CA LYS A 33 -7.19 7.31 -7.23
C LYS A 33 -6.86 7.48 -8.72
N LYS A 34 -5.98 8.42 -9.08
CA LYS A 34 -5.61 8.81 -10.43
C LYS A 34 -4.25 8.26 -10.87
N GLY A 35 -3.69 7.31 -10.12
CA GLY A 35 -2.42 6.67 -10.45
C GLY A 35 -1.22 7.32 -9.76
N VAL A 36 -0.02 7.05 -10.27
CA VAL A 36 1.24 7.56 -9.68
C VAL A 36 1.65 8.88 -10.33
N SER A 37 1.67 9.96 -9.54
CA SER A 37 2.16 11.28 -9.95
C SER A 37 3.64 11.52 -9.59
N ASN A 38 4.06 11.07 -8.41
CA ASN A 38 5.46 11.13 -7.97
C ASN A 38 6.17 9.80 -8.28
N LEU A 39 6.80 9.73 -9.47
CA LEU A 39 7.54 8.57 -9.96
C LEU A 39 8.78 8.26 -9.11
N GLN A 40 9.52 9.26 -8.65
CA GLN A 40 10.72 9.01 -7.84
C GLN A 40 10.38 8.35 -6.49
N GLY A 41 9.30 8.79 -5.85
CA GLY A 41 8.79 8.14 -4.64
C GLY A 41 8.25 6.73 -4.89
N PHE A 42 7.73 6.47 -6.10
CA PHE A 42 7.32 5.15 -6.51
C PHE A 42 8.50 4.21 -6.72
N GLU A 43 9.51 4.63 -7.47
CA GLU A 43 10.74 3.87 -7.68
C GLU A 43 11.43 3.55 -6.35
N SER A 44 11.51 4.52 -5.44
CA SER A 44 12.06 4.32 -4.09
C SER A 44 11.29 3.27 -3.29
N PHE A 45 9.97 3.21 -3.44
CA PHE A 45 9.14 2.18 -2.82
C PHE A 45 9.34 0.81 -3.47
N ILE A 46 9.39 0.74 -4.80
CA ILE A 46 9.64 -0.54 -5.50
C ILE A 46 11.03 -1.10 -5.13
N ALA A 47 12.03 -0.24 -4.94
CA ALA A 47 13.36 -0.63 -4.48
C ALA A 47 13.37 -1.30 -3.08
N THR A 48 12.31 -1.18 -2.27
CA THR A 48 12.19 -1.92 -1.00
C THR A 48 11.70 -3.37 -1.18
N HIS A 49 11.51 -3.81 -2.41
CA HIS A 49 10.98 -5.12 -2.81
C HIS A 49 9.67 -5.48 -2.08
N PRO A 50 8.60 -4.67 -2.24
CA PRO A 50 7.35 -4.85 -1.52
C PRO A 50 6.61 -6.12 -1.95
N THR A 51 5.77 -6.66 -1.07
CA THR A 51 4.79 -7.69 -1.46
C THR A 51 3.63 -7.03 -2.23
N PRO A 52 2.84 -7.80 -3.01
CA PRO A 52 1.64 -7.29 -3.67
C PRO A 52 0.64 -6.61 -2.70
N GLU A 53 0.49 -7.14 -1.49
CA GLU A 53 -0.38 -6.56 -0.45
C GLU A 53 0.13 -5.21 0.03
N GLN A 54 1.45 -5.09 0.25
CA GLN A 54 2.08 -3.82 0.62
C GLN A 54 1.95 -2.79 -0.50
N PHE A 55 2.11 -3.21 -1.76
CA PHE A 55 1.87 -2.36 -2.92
C PHE A 55 0.44 -1.85 -2.95
N LYS A 56 -0.56 -2.74 -2.82
CA LYS A 56 -1.98 -2.37 -2.88
C LYS A 56 -2.37 -1.45 -1.71
N ALA A 57 -1.76 -1.63 -0.54
CA ALA A 57 -1.96 -0.73 0.59
C ALA A 57 -1.39 0.67 0.31
N MET A 58 -0.20 0.76 -0.30
CA MET A 58 0.48 2.02 -0.59
C MET A 58 -0.11 2.75 -1.82
N TYR A 59 -0.49 2.02 -2.86
CA TYR A 59 -1.02 2.54 -4.13
C TYR A 59 -2.39 1.95 -4.46
N PRO A 60 -3.44 2.25 -3.67
CA PRO A 60 -4.77 1.67 -3.87
C PRO A 60 -5.46 2.11 -5.16
N GLY A 61 -4.96 3.17 -5.81
CA GLY A 61 -5.42 3.67 -7.11
C GLY A 61 -4.73 3.05 -8.32
N VAL A 62 -3.74 2.17 -8.11
CA VAL A 62 -2.98 1.54 -9.19
C VAL A 62 -3.41 0.08 -9.31
N LEU A 63 -3.83 -0.30 -10.52
CA LEU A 63 -4.12 -1.68 -10.88
C LEU A 63 -2.81 -2.45 -11.02
N LEU A 64 -2.57 -3.39 -10.10
CA LEU A 64 -1.43 -4.28 -10.12
C LEU A 64 -1.72 -5.51 -10.98
N MET A 65 -1.02 -5.64 -12.11
CA MET A 65 -1.24 -6.68 -13.12
C MET A 65 -0.36 -7.90 -12.87
N LEU A 66 -0.74 -8.75 -11.91
CA LEU A 66 0.01 -9.97 -11.60
C LEU A 66 -0.15 -11.05 -12.71
N PRO A 67 0.79 -12.02 -12.81
CA PRO A 67 0.64 -13.16 -13.71
C PRO A 67 -0.72 -13.84 -13.56
N GLY A 68 -1.41 -14.06 -14.67
CA GLY A 68 -2.76 -14.66 -14.69
C GLY A 68 -3.91 -13.68 -14.46
N THR A 69 -3.64 -12.40 -14.21
CA THR A 69 -4.69 -11.38 -14.14
C THR A 69 -5.31 -11.18 -15.53
N ILE A 70 -6.63 -11.29 -15.62
CA ILE A 70 -7.38 -11.03 -16.85
C ILE A 70 -7.66 -9.54 -16.95
N SER A 71 -7.28 -8.92 -18.06
CA SER A 71 -7.64 -7.54 -18.40
C SER A 71 -8.06 -7.41 -19.86
N THR A 72 -8.76 -6.34 -20.17
CA THR A 72 -9.03 -5.91 -21.54
C THR A 72 -7.79 -5.30 -22.18
N MET A 73 -7.69 -5.39 -23.50
CA MET A 73 -6.67 -4.68 -24.28
C MET A 73 -7.06 -3.20 -24.40
N GLU A 74 -6.67 -2.42 -23.41
CA GLU A 74 -6.85 -0.97 -23.38
C GLU A 74 -5.48 -0.30 -23.40
N VAL A 75 -5.31 0.72 -24.23
CA VAL A 75 -4.12 1.59 -24.20
C VAL A 75 -4.36 2.68 -23.17
N ARG A 76 -3.48 2.81 -22.18
CA ARG A 76 -3.55 3.86 -21.17
C ARG A 76 -2.29 4.72 -21.22
N TYR A 77 -2.46 6.00 -20.95
CA TYR A 77 -1.36 6.97 -20.87
C TYR A 77 -1.22 7.56 -19.47
N ASP A 78 -1.96 7.00 -18.51
CA ASP A 78 -1.87 7.35 -17.11
C ASP A 78 -1.11 6.25 -16.34
N ASN A 79 -0.54 6.61 -15.20
CA ASN A 79 0.18 5.67 -14.34
C ASN A 79 -0.80 4.91 -13.42
N THR A 80 -1.93 4.44 -13.97
CA THR A 80 -2.97 3.74 -13.21
C THR A 80 -2.85 2.23 -13.28
N ARG A 81 -1.99 1.68 -14.14
CA ARG A 81 -1.81 0.24 -14.31
C ARG A 81 -0.34 -0.13 -14.37
N PHE A 82 0.08 -0.99 -13.46
CA PHE A 82 1.47 -1.39 -13.28
C PHE A 82 1.63 -2.89 -13.50
N PHE A 83 2.62 -3.28 -14.31
CA PHE A 83 2.97 -4.65 -14.64
C PHE A 83 4.25 -5.03 -13.89
N PRO A 84 4.15 -5.64 -12.69
CA PRO A 84 5.30 -5.91 -11.86
C PRO A 84 6.15 -7.06 -12.41
N SER A 85 7.46 -6.90 -12.32
CA SER A 85 8.39 -8.03 -12.28
C SER A 85 8.48 -8.55 -10.85
N GLN A 86 8.40 -9.86 -10.65
CA GLN A 86 8.47 -10.49 -9.34
C GLN A 86 9.68 -11.42 -9.20
N ASP A 87 10.24 -11.50 -8.00
CA ASP A 87 11.22 -12.52 -7.66
C ASP A 87 10.58 -13.89 -7.40
N LYS A 88 11.42 -14.88 -7.05
CA LYS A 88 10.99 -16.25 -6.74
C LYS A 88 10.03 -16.35 -5.54
N ASP A 89 10.02 -15.35 -4.66
CA ASP A 89 9.19 -15.31 -3.45
C ASP A 89 7.93 -14.44 -3.68
N GLY A 90 7.73 -13.94 -4.90
CA GLY A 90 6.59 -13.11 -5.27
C GLY A 90 6.72 -11.64 -4.87
N ARG A 91 7.90 -11.17 -4.44
CA ARG A 91 8.12 -9.75 -4.16
C ARG A 91 8.33 -8.98 -5.44
N ILE A 92 7.81 -7.76 -5.48
CA ILE A 92 7.93 -6.87 -6.64
C ILE A 92 9.35 -6.30 -6.66
N ILE A 93 10.10 -6.56 -7.73
CA ILE A 93 11.49 -6.09 -7.90
C ILE A 93 11.64 -5.02 -9.00
N GLY A 94 10.55 -4.70 -9.69
CA GLY A 94 10.53 -3.77 -10.81
C GLY A 94 9.22 -3.86 -11.58
N GLY A 95 9.18 -3.29 -12.78
CA GLY A 95 8.03 -3.35 -13.68
C GLY A 95 7.78 -2.02 -14.40
N ASP A 96 6.73 -1.98 -15.20
CA ASP A 96 6.43 -0.87 -16.09
C ASP A 96 4.95 -0.47 -16.05
N PHE A 97 4.66 0.79 -16.39
CA PHE A 97 3.29 1.29 -16.60
C PHE A 97 2.89 1.16 -18.07
N HIS A 98 1.65 0.72 -18.33
CA HIS A 98 1.05 0.59 -19.67
C HIS A 98 -0.46 0.85 -19.68
#